data_AF-A0A4V6Q130-F1
#
_entry.id   AF-A0A4V6Q130-F1
#
_cell.length_a   1.000
_cell.length_b   1.000
_cell.length_c   1.000
_cell.angle_alpha   90.00
_cell.angle_beta   90.00
_cell.angle_gamma   90.00
#
_symmetry.space_group_name_H-M   'P 1'
#
loop_
_entity.id
_entity.type
_entity.pdbx_description
1 polymer ?
#
loop_
_entity_poly.entity_id
_entity_poly.type
_entity_poly.pdbx_seq_one_letter_code
_entity_poly.pdbx_strand_id
1 'polypeptide(L)'
;MELIAIILWVIAAVLFTASFDMLRSVNPDTRLPFFFGRPPNNPPQVAVLRLLAFILFLASAWVFSDAYGRAAGPFFIVLGALPGCLRNYLHNRRVAAASEGGS
;
A
#
# COMPACT_ATOMS: atom_id res chain seq x y z
N MET A 1 6.89 19.04 15.25
CA MET A 1 5.87 17.97 15.14
C MET A 1 5.65 17.55 13.70
N GLU A 2 5.52 18.49 12.76
CA GLU A 2 5.26 18.20 11.34
C GLU A 2 6.37 17.38 10.66
N LEU A 3 7.65 17.67 10.92
CA LEU A 3 8.75 16.88 10.37
C LEU A 3 8.66 15.40 10.76
N ILE A 4 8.34 15.11 12.01
CA ILE A 4 8.14 13.74 12.49
C ILE A 4 6.94 13.10 11.77
N ALA A 5 5.83 13.82 11.61
CA ALA A 5 4.66 13.32 10.88
C ALA A 5 4.98 13.00 9.41
N ILE A 6 5.79 13.83 8.74
CA ILE A 6 6.26 13.59 7.37
C ILE A 6 7.15 12.35 7.33
N ILE A 7 8.10 12.19 8.26
CA ILE A 7 8.96 11.00 8.31
C ILE A 7 8.12 9.74 8.51
N LEU A 8 7.19 9.74 9.46
CA LEU A 8 6.28 8.62 9.69
C LEU A 8 5.44 8.31 8.44
N TRP A 9 4.96 9.34 7.75
CA TRP A 9 4.19 9.21 6.52
C TRP A 9 5.00 8.57 5.39
N VAL A 10 6.25 9.02 5.18
CA VAL A 10 7.15 8.47 4.17
C VAL A 10 7.46 7.01 4.48
N ILE A 11 7.81 6.68 5.73
CA ILE A 11 8.07 5.30 6.14
C ILE A 11 6.83 4.43 5.93
N ALA A 12 5.64 4.92 6.30
CA ALA A 12 4.39 4.22 6.08
C ALA A 12 4.14 3.92 4.59
N ALA A 13 4.33 4.92 3.71
CA ALA A 13 4.18 4.77 2.27
C ALA A 13 5.16 3.74 1.67
N VAL A 14 6.42 3.76 2.15
CA VAL A 14 7.44 2.78 1.73
C VAL A 14 7.08 1.38 2.18
N LEU A 15 6.71 1.18 3.45
CA LEU A 15 6.33 -0.14 3.98
C LEU A 15 5.08 -0.68 3.29
N PHE A 16 4.08 0.18 3.05
CA PHE A 16 2.87 -0.18 2.34
C PHE A 16 3.18 -0.64 0.92
N THR A 17 4.02 0.12 0.19
CA THR A 17 4.45 -0.23 -1.16
C THR A 17 5.27 -1.52 -1.18
N ALA A 18 6.22 -1.67 -0.25
CA ALA A 18 7.05 -2.86 -0.11
C ALA A 18 6.19 -4.12 0.15
N SER A 19 5.08 -3.99 0.88
CA SER A 19 4.15 -5.10 1.10
C SER A 19 3.56 -5.64 -0.21
N PHE A 20 3.28 -4.77 -1.19
CA PHE A 20 2.81 -5.20 -2.51
C PHE A 20 3.92 -5.77 -3.36
N ASP A 21 5.13 -5.21 -3.29
CA ASP A 21 6.26 -5.75 -4.04
C ASP A 21 6.65 -7.15 -3.55
N MET A 22 6.59 -7.40 -2.23
CA MET A 22 6.77 -8.73 -1.65
C MET A 22 5.68 -9.71 -2.09
N LEU A 23 4.42 -9.27 -2.16
CA LEU A 23 3.34 -10.10 -2.69
C LEU A 23 3.54 -10.45 -4.16
N ARG A 24 4.01 -9.50 -4.98
CA ARG A 24 4.28 -9.75 -6.40
C ARG A 24 5.45 -10.68 -6.62
N SER A 25 6.52 -10.55 -5.84
CA SER A 25 7.70 -11.41 -6.00
C SER A 25 7.37 -12.89 -5.77
N VAL A 26 6.37 -13.20 -4.94
CA VAL A 26 5.92 -14.57 -4.68
C VAL A 26 4.68 -14.99 -5.49
N ASN A 27 4.09 -14.07 -6.25
CA ASN A 27 2.93 -14.28 -7.12
C ASN A 27 3.10 -13.53 -8.47
N PRO A 28 4.12 -13.86 -9.29
CA PRO A 28 4.42 -13.10 -10.50
C PRO A 28 3.32 -13.20 -11.57
N ASP A 29 2.69 -14.37 -11.69
CA ASP A 29 1.75 -14.65 -12.79
C ASP A 29 0.28 -14.66 -12.35
N THR A 30 0.01 -14.24 -11.11
CA THR A 30 -1.34 -14.27 -10.54
C THR A 30 -1.83 -12.87 -10.19
N ARG A 31 -3.12 -12.65 -10.40
CA ARG A 31 -3.78 -11.38 -10.05
C ARG A 31 -3.86 -11.27 -8.53
N LEU A 32 -3.47 -10.11 -8.01
CA LEU A 32 -3.44 -9.83 -6.59
C LEU A 32 -4.66 -9.02 -6.15
N PRO A 33 -5.35 -9.42 -5.07
CA PRO A 33 -6.45 -8.64 -4.50
C PRO A 33 -5.95 -7.34 -3.88
N PHE A 34 -6.71 -6.26 -4.06
CA PHE A 34 -6.40 -4.95 -3.46
C PHE A 34 -6.74 -4.91 -1.97
N PHE A 35 -7.94 -5.33 -1.59
CA PHE A 35 -8.45 -5.25 -0.20
C PHE A 35 -9.05 -6.57 0.29
N PHE A 36 -9.86 -7.23 -0.56
CA PHE A 36 -10.54 -8.48 -0.21
C PHE A 36 -10.10 -9.61 -1.13
N GLY A 37 -9.77 -10.76 -0.52
CA GLY A 37 -9.25 -11.94 -1.19
C GLY A 37 -7.91 -12.39 -0.60
N ARG A 38 -7.66 -13.71 -0.60
CA ARG A 38 -6.36 -14.27 -0.20
C ARG A 38 -5.54 -14.56 -1.47
N PRO A 39 -4.34 -13.95 -1.63
CA PRO A 39 -3.44 -14.36 -2.70
C PRO A 39 -2.96 -15.80 -2.45
N PRO A 40 -2.58 -16.54 -3.52
CA PRO A 40 -2.18 -17.95 -3.41
C PRO A 40 -1.01 -18.14 -2.45
N ASN A 41 0.03 -17.32 -2.59
CA ASN A 41 1.15 -17.26 -1.65
C ASN A 41 1.09 -15.95 -0.87
N ASN A 42 0.84 -16.01 0.43
CA ASN A 42 0.77 -14.83 1.29
C ASN A 42 1.77 -14.93 2.46
N PRO A 43 2.97 -14.34 2.33
CA PRO A 43 3.95 -14.34 3.40
C PRO A 43 3.41 -13.60 4.63
N PRO A 44 3.58 -14.13 5.86
CA PRO A 44 3.08 -13.48 7.07
C PRO A 44 3.67 -12.08 7.29
N GLN A 45 4.88 -11.83 6.76
CA GLN A 45 5.53 -10.53 6.80
C GLN A 45 4.72 -9.44 6.10
N VAL A 46 3.95 -9.77 5.05
CA VAL A 46 3.10 -8.81 4.34
C VAL A 46 2.03 -8.23 5.26
N ALA A 47 1.40 -9.07 6.08
CA ALA A 47 0.41 -8.63 7.04
C ALA A 47 1.03 -7.72 8.11
N VAL A 48 2.22 -8.06 8.59
CA VAL A 48 2.98 -7.25 9.56
C VAL A 48 3.36 -5.89 8.96
N LEU A 49 3.90 -5.86 7.74
CA LEU A 49 4.27 -4.62 7.04
C LEU A 49 3.06 -3.72 6.80
N ARG A 50 1.92 -4.28 6.39
CA ARG A 50 0.68 -3.53 6.22
C ARG A 50 0.14 -2.96 7.53
N LEU A 51 0.18 -3.75 8.61
CA LEU A 51 -0.25 -3.30 9.93
C LEU A 51 0.65 -2.16 10.43
N LEU A 52 1.97 -2.30 10.32
CA LEU A 52 2.93 -1.25 10.68
C LEU A 52 2.71 0.01 9.84
N ALA A 53 2.57 -0.12 8.53
CA ALA A 53 2.28 1.01 7.65
C ALA A 53 0.98 1.71 8.05
N PHE A 54 -0.07 0.96 8.37
CA PHE A 54 -1.35 1.51 8.80
C PHE A 54 -1.25 2.29 10.12
N ILE A 55 -0.55 1.75 11.12
CA ILE A 55 -0.31 2.43 12.40
C ILE A 55 0.46 3.74 12.18
N LEU A 56 1.51 3.72 11.35
CA LEU A 56 2.31 4.91 11.04
C LEU A 56 1.50 5.96 10.27
N PHE A 57 0.66 5.53 9.32
CA PHE A 57 -0.26 6.40 8.62
C PHE A 57 -1.27 7.05 9.57
N LEU A 58 -1.87 6.31 10.50
CA LEU A 58 -2.79 6.86 11.49
C LEU A 58 -2.11 7.87 12.42
N ALA A 59 -0.90 7.55 12.91
CA ALA A 59 -0.14 8.46 13.77
C ALA A 59 0.19 9.77 13.04
N SER A 60 0.65 9.67 11.79
CA SER A 60 0.94 10.84 10.96
C SER A 60 -0.33 11.64 10.61
N ALA A 61 -1.41 10.96 10.24
CA ALA A 61 -2.69 11.58 9.89
C ALA A 61 -3.32 12.34 11.06
N TRP A 62 -3.13 11.87 12.29
CA TRP A 62 -3.60 12.58 13.48
C TRP A 62 -2.90 13.94 13.63
N VAL A 63 -1.57 13.97 13.46
CA VAL A 63 -0.79 15.23 13.50
C VAL A 63 -1.18 16.16 12.35
N PHE A 64 -1.37 15.64 11.13
CA PHE A 64 -1.83 16.46 10.01
C PHE A 64 -3.26 16.98 10.19
N SER A 65 -4.14 16.21 10.83
CA SER A 65 -5.51 16.64 11.11
C SER A 65 -5.57 17.78 12.12
N ASP A 66 -4.65 17.79 13.08
CA ASP A 66 -4.49 18.87 14.05
C ASP A 66 -3.95 20.14 13.39
N ALA A 67 -2.95 20.01 12.52
CA ALA A 67 -2.29 21.15 11.86
C ALA A 67 -3.09 21.77 10.69
N TYR A 68 -3.75 20.95 9.87
CA TYR A 68 -4.35 21.37 8.60
C TYR A 68 -5.86 21.13 8.53
N GLY A 69 -6.47 20.72 9.65
CA GLY A 69 -7.89 20.44 9.77
C GLY A 69 -8.24 18.97 9.57
N ARG A 70 -9.38 18.55 10.15
CA ARG A 70 -9.80 17.14 10.27
C ARG A 70 -9.83 16.34 8.96
N ALA A 71 -10.01 17.00 7.82
CA ALA A 71 -10.03 16.34 6.51
C ALA A 71 -8.63 16.03 5.95
N ALA A 72 -7.59 16.71 6.42
CA ALA A 72 -6.24 16.57 5.90
C ALA A 72 -5.63 15.20 6.20
N GLY A 73 -5.86 14.65 7.41
CA GLY A 73 -5.35 13.34 7.79
C GLY A 73 -5.73 12.23 6.81
N PRO A 74 -7.03 11.96 6.59
CA PRO A 74 -7.48 10.96 5.61
C PRO A 74 -6.93 11.20 4.21
N PHE A 75 -6.85 12.46 3.76
CA PHE A 75 -6.30 12.82 2.45
C PHE A 75 -4.84 12.35 2.31
N PHE A 76 -3.99 12.61 3.31
CA PHE A 76 -2.59 12.18 3.27
C PHE A 76 -2.45 10.65 3.31
N ILE A 77 -3.30 9.92 4.02
CA ILE A 77 -3.30 8.45 3.98
C ILE A 77 -3.53 7.95 2.55
N VAL A 78 -4.56 8.48 1.88
CA VAL A 78 -4.87 8.11 0.49
C VAL A 78 -3.68 8.43 -0.41
N LEU A 79 -3.11 9.63 -0.28
CA LEU A 79 -1.97 10.07 -1.08
C LEU A 79 -0.75 9.14 -0.91
N GLY A 80 -0.47 8.70 0.33
CA GLY A 80 0.65 7.81 0.63
C GLY A 80 0.43 6.37 0.18
N ALA A 81 -0.83 5.92 0.10
CA ALA A 81 -1.19 4.58 -0.36
C ALA A 81 -1.15 4.43 -1.90
N LEU A 82 -1.29 5.54 -2.65
CA LEU A 82 -1.38 5.55 -4.11
C LEU A 82 -0.24 4.81 -4.83
N PRO A 83 1.05 4.99 -4.48
CA PRO A 83 2.14 4.30 -5.18
C PRO A 83 2.02 2.77 -5.12
N GLY A 84 1.68 2.23 -3.96
CA GLY A 84 1.45 0.79 -3.76
C GLY A 84 0.27 0.29 -4.60
N CYS A 85 -0.83 1.03 -4.59
CA CYS A 85 -2.03 0.71 -5.37
C CYS A 85 -1.78 0.77 -6.88
N LEU A 86 -1.13 1.83 -7.38
CA LEU A 86 -0.82 2.00 -8.79
C LEU A 86 0.08 0.88 -9.30
N ARG A 87 1.11 0.52 -8.53
CA ARG A 87 1.95 -0.61 -8.89
C ARG A 87 1.16 -1.93 -8.93
N ASN A 88 0.20 -2.12 -8.03
CA ASN A 88 -0.62 -3.35 -7.99
C ASN A 88 -1.56 -3.41 -9.19
N TYR A 89 -2.12 -2.26 -9.57
CA TYR A 89 -2.92 -2.11 -10.77
C TYR A 89 -2.12 -2.46 -12.03
N LEU A 90 -0.90 -1.92 -12.17
CA LEU A 90 -0.03 -2.20 -13.31
C LEU A 90 0.35 -3.68 -13.40
N HIS A 91 0.62 -4.33 -12.26
CA HIS A 91 0.87 -5.78 -12.21
C HIS A 91 -0.34 -6.57 -12.70
N ASN A 92 -1.52 -6.31 -12.14
CA ASN A 92 -2.74 -7.00 -12.52
C ASN A 92 -3.11 -6.79 -13.99
N ARG A 93 -2.84 -5.60 -14.54
CA ARG A 93 -3.03 -5.31 -15.97
C ARG A 93 -2.10 -6.14 -16.85
N ARG A 94 -0.83 -6.31 -16.44
CA ARG A 94 0.14 -7.15 -17.15
C ARG A 94 -0.26 -8.62 -17.13
N VAL A 95 -0.63 -9.14 -15.96
CA VAL A 95 -1.09 -10.53 -15.81
C VAL A 95 -2.36 -10.76 -16.65
N ALA A 96 -3.30 -9.81 -16.66
CA ALA A 96 -4.50 -9.89 -17.49
C ALA A 96 -4.18 -9.97 -18.99
N ALA A 97 -3.30 -9.08 -19.49
CA ALA A 97 -2.91 -9.08 -20.89
C ALA A 97 -2.18 -10.38 -21.31
N ALA A 98 -1.37 -10.96 -20.42
CA ALA A 98 -0.70 -12.24 -20.67
C ALA A 98 -1.69 -13.42 -20.74
N SER A 99 -2.79 -13.37 -19.99
CA SER A 99 -3.86 -14.39 -20.06
C SER A 99 -4.69 -14.29 -21.34
N GLU A 100 -4.84 -13.09 -21.91
CA GLU A 100 -5.65 -12.85 -23.12
C GLU A 100 -4.90 -13.12 -24.44
N GLY A 101 -3.56 -13.03 -24.45
CA GLY A 101 -2.73 -13.31 -25.63
C GLY A 101 -2.30 -14.77 -25.82
N GLY A 102 -2.74 -15.68 -24.94
CA GLY A 102 -2.36 -17.09 -24.93
C GLY A 102 -3.41 -18.08 -25.45
N SER A 103 -4.45 -17.60 -26.13
CA SER A 103 -5.52 -18.41 -26.75
C SER A 103 -5.26 -18.69 -28.22
#